data_AF-X1JZH5-F1
#
_entry.id   AF-X1JZH5-F1
#
_cell.length_a   1.000
_cell.length_b   1.000
_cell.length_c   1.000
_cell.angle_alpha   90.00
_cell.angle_beta   90.00
_cell.angle_gamma   90.00
#
_symmetry.space_group_name_H-M   'P 1'
#
loop_
_entity.id
_entity.type
_entity.pdbx_description
1 polymer ?
#
loop_
_entity_poly.entity_id
_entity_poly.type
_entity_poly.pdbx_seq_one_letter_code
_entity_poly.pdbx_strand_id
1 'polypeptide(L)'
;MGGVVNDNALGMPFALESAADTAATEGRDPEALLQSFKLPWNDIAVLENILETYGEQVALIIMEPINCNGGCCSPRPGYLERVRELCTKYGIVLCLDEVITGFRVGLSGAQGLLSVTPDISTFGKAMAAGVPMAAVAGKRWIMDLLNERRVFSVGTFNGYPLGVAASLATINILERDDGAIYKHIDRMQKR
;
A
#
# COMPACT_ATOMS: atom_id res chain seq x y z
N MET A 1 -3.23 -2.12 -13.01
CA MET A 1 -1.90 -2.62 -13.42
C MET A 1 -1.94 -4.14 -13.51
N GLY A 2 -1.92 -4.71 -14.72
CA GLY A 2 -2.19 -6.12 -15.01
C GLY A 2 -1.13 -6.77 -15.89
N GLY A 3 0.03 -7.03 -15.32
CA GLY A 3 1.17 -7.68 -15.96
C GLY A 3 1.30 -9.11 -15.45
N VAL A 4 2.09 -9.92 -16.13
CA VAL A 4 2.27 -11.34 -15.80
C VAL A 4 3.65 -11.56 -15.17
N VAL A 5 3.80 -12.62 -14.37
CA VAL A 5 5.12 -13.08 -13.94
C VAL A 5 5.78 -13.79 -15.12
N ASN A 6 7.02 -13.42 -15.44
CA ASN A 6 7.86 -14.24 -16.30
C ASN A 6 8.63 -15.23 -15.46
N ASP A 7 8.27 -16.50 -15.54
CA ASP A 7 9.03 -17.60 -14.95
C ASP A 7 10.31 -17.78 -15.78
N ASN A 8 11.36 -17.04 -15.42
CA ASN A 8 12.67 -17.24 -16.02
C ASN A 8 13.22 -18.60 -15.57
N ALA A 9 13.24 -19.59 -16.46
CA ALA A 9 13.73 -20.94 -16.17
C ALA A 9 15.22 -20.99 -15.75
N LEU A 10 15.97 -19.89 -15.87
CA LEU A 10 17.40 -19.77 -15.56
C LEU A 10 17.71 -18.60 -14.60
N GLY A 11 16.71 -17.95 -13.98
CA GLY A 11 16.93 -16.78 -13.12
C GLY A 11 15.73 -16.41 -12.23
N MET A 12 15.81 -15.28 -11.50
CA MET A 12 14.68 -14.81 -10.68
C MET A 12 13.49 -14.38 -11.57
N PRO A 13 12.24 -14.72 -11.21
CA PRO A 13 11.08 -14.25 -11.93
C PRO A 13 10.95 -12.73 -11.81
N PHE A 14 10.33 -12.10 -12.80
CA PHE A 14 10.13 -10.65 -12.82
C PHE A 14 8.81 -10.29 -13.49
N ALA A 15 8.31 -9.09 -13.19
CA ALA A 15 7.06 -8.59 -13.74
C ALA A 15 7.25 -8.17 -15.20
N LEU A 16 6.36 -8.64 -16.07
CA LEU A 16 6.25 -8.16 -17.45
C LEU A 16 5.14 -7.12 -17.57
N GLU A 17 5.37 -6.15 -18.44
CA GLU A 17 4.27 -5.35 -18.95
C GLU A 17 3.42 -6.16 -19.91
N SER A 18 2.11 -6.05 -19.72
CA SER A 18 1.17 -6.47 -20.74
C SER A 18 1.02 -5.34 -21.74
N ALA A 19 1.02 -5.66 -23.04
CA ALA A 19 0.65 -4.71 -24.08
C ALA A 19 -0.80 -4.19 -23.93
N ALA A 20 -1.61 -4.85 -23.10
CA ALA A 20 -2.96 -4.42 -22.73
C ALA A 20 -3.01 -3.64 -21.40
N ASP A 21 -1.89 -3.38 -20.72
CA ASP A 21 -1.87 -2.58 -19.48
C ASP A 21 -2.08 -1.10 -19.84
N THR A 22 -3.30 -0.62 -19.65
CA THR A 22 -3.69 0.77 -19.95
C THR A 22 -3.03 1.80 -19.03
N ALA A 23 -2.32 1.36 -18.00
CA ALA A 23 -1.53 2.20 -17.11
C ALA A 23 -0.02 2.16 -17.43
N ALA A 24 0.39 1.47 -18.50
CA ALA A 24 1.78 1.51 -18.98
C ALA A 24 2.14 2.92 -19.47
N THR A 25 3.41 3.28 -19.34
CA THR A 25 3.93 4.58 -19.79
C THR A 25 5.18 4.37 -20.63
N GLU A 26 5.26 5.07 -21.77
CA GLU A 26 6.44 5.04 -22.62
C GLU A 26 7.63 5.73 -21.94
N GLY A 27 8.85 5.30 -22.28
CA GLY A 27 10.08 5.88 -21.73
C GLY A 27 10.47 5.37 -20.34
N ARG A 28 9.80 4.34 -19.82
CA ARG A 28 10.27 3.64 -18.61
C ARG A 28 11.57 2.89 -18.91
N ASP A 29 12.48 2.92 -17.96
CA ASP A 29 13.67 2.10 -17.99
C ASP A 29 13.31 0.60 -18.15
N PRO A 30 13.94 -0.13 -19.10
CA PRO A 30 13.66 -1.55 -19.33
C PRO A 30 13.95 -2.46 -18.13
N GLU A 31 14.84 -2.06 -17.24
CA GLU A 31 15.27 -2.85 -16.08
C GLU A 31 14.42 -2.57 -14.83
N ALA A 32 13.54 -1.56 -14.87
CA ALA A 32 12.76 -1.10 -13.71
C ALA A 32 11.89 -2.18 -13.04
N LEU A 33 11.55 -3.26 -13.74
CA LEU A 33 10.71 -4.35 -13.22
C LEU A 33 11.49 -5.63 -12.87
N LEU A 34 12.81 -5.68 -13.09
CA LEU A 34 13.60 -6.91 -12.90
C LEU A 34 13.65 -7.40 -11.44
N GLN A 35 13.35 -6.53 -10.48
CA GLN A 35 13.37 -6.83 -9.04
C GLN A 35 11.96 -6.86 -8.43
N SER A 36 10.94 -7.15 -9.23
CA SER A 36 9.55 -7.12 -8.77
C SER A 36 8.74 -8.27 -9.31
N PHE A 37 7.94 -8.88 -8.44
CA PHE A 37 6.88 -9.80 -8.82
C PHE A 37 5.55 -9.05 -8.93
N LYS A 38 4.69 -9.47 -9.86
CA LYS A 38 3.33 -8.95 -9.99
C LYS A 38 2.35 -10.10 -9.94
N LEU A 39 1.55 -10.12 -8.89
CA LEU A 39 0.66 -11.24 -8.59
C LEU A 39 -0.80 -10.83 -8.76
N PRO A 40 -1.69 -11.77 -9.12
CA PRO A 40 -3.12 -11.52 -9.15
C PRO A 40 -3.67 -11.20 -7.75
N TRP A 41 -4.50 -10.16 -7.67
CA TRP A 41 -5.20 -9.79 -6.44
C TRP A 41 -6.13 -10.92 -5.99
N ASN A 42 -6.23 -11.17 -4.67
CA ASN A 42 -7.06 -12.22 -4.08
C ASN A 42 -6.70 -13.67 -4.44
N ASP A 43 -5.52 -13.92 -5.01
CA ASP A 43 -5.01 -15.28 -5.24
C ASP A 43 -3.88 -15.59 -4.26
N ILE A 44 -4.24 -16.18 -3.13
CA ILE A 44 -3.28 -16.49 -2.07
C ILE A 44 -2.36 -17.66 -2.43
N ALA A 45 -2.86 -18.62 -3.22
CA ALA A 45 -2.11 -19.80 -3.61
C ALA A 45 -0.91 -19.41 -4.49
N VAL A 46 -1.10 -18.44 -5.40
CA VAL A 46 0.00 -17.89 -6.19
C VAL A 46 1.06 -17.22 -5.31
N LEU A 47 0.66 -16.45 -4.30
CA LEU A 47 1.62 -15.85 -3.36
C LEU A 47 2.38 -16.91 -2.58
N GLU A 48 1.69 -17.92 -2.05
CA GLU A 48 2.31 -19.02 -1.29
C GLU A 48 3.36 -19.75 -2.14
N ASN A 49 3.02 -20.13 -3.37
CA ASN A 49 3.93 -20.80 -4.29
C ASN A 49 5.19 -19.98 -4.59
N ILE A 50 5.04 -18.66 -4.77
CA ILE A 50 6.19 -17.76 -4.98
C ILE A 50 7.05 -17.69 -3.73
N LEU A 51 6.46 -17.58 -2.54
CA LEU A 51 7.21 -17.48 -1.29
C LEU A 51 7.87 -18.80 -0.87
N GLU A 52 7.36 -19.95 -1.30
CA GLU A 52 8.05 -21.23 -1.11
C GLU A 52 9.41 -21.26 -1.79
N THR A 53 9.51 -20.65 -2.99
CA THR A 53 10.76 -20.65 -3.77
C THR A 53 11.63 -19.43 -3.47
N TYR A 54 11.02 -18.25 -3.35
CA TYR A 54 11.72 -16.96 -3.31
C TYR A 54 11.54 -16.19 -2.00
N GLY A 55 10.85 -16.75 -1.00
CA GLY A 55 10.43 -16.00 0.19
C GLY A 55 11.56 -15.32 0.96
N GLU A 56 12.75 -15.95 1.05
CA GLU A 56 13.93 -15.37 1.70
C GLU A 56 14.54 -14.18 0.93
N GLN A 57 14.21 -14.02 -0.35
CA GLN A 57 14.71 -12.96 -1.23
C GLN A 57 13.72 -11.79 -1.33
N VAL A 58 12.48 -11.95 -0.85
CA VAL A 58 11.45 -10.91 -0.92
C VAL A 58 11.59 -9.96 0.26
N ALA A 59 11.95 -8.70 0.00
CA ALA A 59 12.08 -7.68 1.06
C ALA A 59 10.72 -7.07 1.47
N LEU A 60 9.80 -6.92 0.51
CA LEU A 60 8.59 -6.14 0.65
C LEU A 60 7.44 -6.79 -0.12
N ILE A 61 6.28 -6.89 0.51
CA ILE A 61 4.99 -7.08 -0.16
C ILE A 61 4.21 -5.78 -0.01
N ILE A 62 3.85 -5.15 -1.14
CA ILE A 62 3.08 -3.91 -1.18
C ILE A 62 1.77 -4.11 -1.93
N MET A 63 0.67 -3.61 -1.38
CA MET A 63 -0.65 -3.67 -2.02
C MET A 63 -1.59 -2.60 -1.48
N GLU A 64 -2.58 -2.21 -2.28
CA GLU A 64 -3.75 -1.50 -1.75
C GLU A 64 -4.59 -2.48 -0.91
N PRO A 65 -4.95 -2.17 0.34
CA PRO A 65 -5.73 -3.09 1.20
C PRO A 65 -7.15 -3.33 0.68
N ILE A 66 -7.72 -2.33 -0.01
CA ILE A 66 -8.87 -2.46 -0.89
C ILE A 66 -8.36 -1.99 -2.25
N ASN A 67 -8.44 -2.83 -3.27
CA ASN A 67 -7.86 -2.53 -4.58
C ASN A 67 -8.72 -1.50 -5.32
N CYS A 68 -8.52 -0.21 -5.01
CA CYS A 68 -9.31 0.90 -5.52
C CYS A 68 -9.04 1.12 -7.01
N ASN A 69 -7.78 1.13 -7.43
CA ASN A 69 -7.44 1.36 -8.84
C ASN A 69 -7.74 0.14 -9.74
N GLY A 70 -7.92 -1.05 -9.17
CA GLY A 70 -8.35 -2.27 -9.86
C GLY A 70 -9.84 -2.53 -9.78
N GLY A 71 -10.67 -1.48 -9.69
CA GLY A 71 -12.13 -1.60 -9.70
C GLY A 71 -12.79 -1.68 -8.33
N CYS A 72 -12.16 -1.11 -7.29
CA CYS A 72 -12.65 -1.15 -5.91
C CYS A 72 -12.88 -2.58 -5.39
N CYS A 73 -12.03 -3.51 -5.79
CA CYS A 73 -12.13 -4.91 -5.39
C CYS A 73 -11.71 -5.09 -3.93
N SER A 74 -12.64 -5.50 -3.07
CA SER A 74 -12.34 -5.84 -1.67
C SER A 74 -11.51 -7.12 -1.58
N PRO A 75 -10.71 -7.30 -0.50
CA PRO A 75 -10.05 -8.56 -0.25
C PRO A 75 -11.08 -9.66 0.03
N ARG A 76 -10.80 -10.90 -0.41
CA ARG A 76 -11.58 -12.06 0.01
C ARG A 76 -11.36 -12.30 1.51
N PRO A 77 -12.35 -12.87 2.23
CA PRO A 77 -12.18 -13.21 3.64
C PRO A 77 -10.91 -14.02 3.88
N GLY A 78 -10.09 -13.63 4.87
CA GLY A 78 -8.84 -14.32 5.22
C GLY A 78 -7.63 -13.99 4.32
N TYR A 79 -7.81 -13.26 3.21
CA TYR A 79 -6.71 -12.98 2.28
C TYR A 79 -5.60 -12.14 2.94
N LEU A 80 -5.96 -11.00 3.54
CA LEU A 80 -4.97 -10.09 4.13
C LEU A 80 -4.35 -10.66 5.41
N GLU A 81 -5.15 -11.39 6.20
CA GLU A 81 -4.69 -12.12 7.37
C GLU A 81 -3.61 -13.14 6.96
N ARG A 82 -3.87 -13.89 5.89
CA ARG A 82 -2.90 -14.87 5.38
C ARG A 82 -1.65 -14.21 4.79
N VAL A 83 -1.79 -13.10 4.05
CA VAL A 83 -0.65 -12.30 3.60
C VAL A 83 0.20 -11.84 4.79
N ARG A 84 -0.44 -11.36 5.86
CA ARG A 84 0.25 -10.90 7.07
C ARG A 84 1.01 -12.03 7.77
N GLU A 85 0.40 -13.20 7.89
CA GLU A 85 1.05 -14.41 8.41
C GLU A 85 2.28 -14.79 7.60
N LEU A 86 2.16 -14.83 6.27
CA LEU A 86 3.26 -15.14 5.36
C LEU A 86 4.39 -14.13 5.50
N CYS A 87 4.08 -12.83 5.53
CA CYS A 87 5.09 -11.81 5.74
C CYS A 87 5.82 -12.00 7.08
N THR A 88 5.11 -12.39 8.14
CA THR A 88 5.72 -12.69 9.44
C THR A 88 6.61 -13.93 9.38
N LYS A 89 6.14 -15.01 8.74
CA LYS A 89 6.86 -16.28 8.58
C LYS A 89 8.20 -16.09 7.86
N TYR A 90 8.22 -15.30 6.78
CA TYR A 90 9.39 -15.11 5.93
C TYR A 90 10.22 -13.87 6.29
N GLY A 91 9.82 -13.08 7.30
CA GLY A 91 10.53 -11.85 7.66
C GLY A 91 10.37 -10.70 6.65
N ILE A 92 9.28 -10.71 5.88
CA ILE A 92 8.99 -9.75 4.82
C ILE A 92 8.26 -8.54 5.41
N VAL A 93 8.62 -7.34 4.97
CA VAL A 93 7.86 -6.12 5.31
C VAL A 93 6.54 -6.12 4.55
N LEU A 94 5.42 -6.03 5.28
CA LEU A 94 4.12 -5.75 4.66
C LEU A 94 3.91 -4.23 4.60
N CYS A 95 3.64 -3.73 3.40
CA CYS A 95 3.21 -2.37 3.15
C CYS A 95 1.76 -2.35 2.65
N LEU A 96 0.87 -1.68 3.37
CA LEU A 96 -0.45 -1.36 2.85
C LEU A 96 -0.45 0.06 2.28
N ASP A 97 -0.68 0.17 0.97
CA ASP A 97 -0.85 1.45 0.31
C ASP A 97 -2.22 2.02 0.63
N GLU A 98 -2.25 2.89 1.63
CA GLU A 98 -3.44 3.56 2.13
C GLU A 98 -3.59 4.98 1.54
N VAL A 99 -2.94 5.27 0.41
CA VAL A 99 -3.06 6.60 -0.22
C VAL A 99 -4.51 6.91 -0.60
N ILE A 100 -5.31 5.91 -1.00
CA ILE A 100 -6.76 6.09 -1.26
C ILE A 100 -7.61 5.75 -0.04
N THR A 101 -7.33 4.64 0.63
CA THR A 101 -8.19 4.10 1.70
C THR A 101 -7.98 4.79 3.04
N GLY A 102 -6.78 5.28 3.33
CA GLY A 102 -6.42 5.98 4.56
C GLY A 102 -7.24 7.26 4.73
N PHE A 103 -7.81 7.46 5.92
CA PHE A 103 -8.72 8.56 6.26
C PHE A 103 -10.01 8.64 5.42
N ARG A 104 -10.20 7.73 4.45
CA ARG A 104 -11.35 7.67 3.53
C ARG A 104 -12.40 6.68 4.01
N VAL A 105 -11.99 5.44 4.27
CA VAL A 105 -12.91 4.36 4.67
C VAL A 105 -13.16 4.31 6.18
N GLY A 106 -12.41 5.13 6.91
CA GLY A 106 -12.48 5.27 8.36
C GLY A 106 -11.26 6.07 8.84
N LEU A 107 -11.32 6.55 10.09
CA LEU A 107 -10.20 7.27 10.70
C LEU A 107 -8.95 6.38 10.81
N SER A 108 -9.15 5.09 11.10
CA SER A 108 -8.09 4.08 11.18
C SER A 108 -7.60 3.57 9.82
N GLY A 109 -8.16 4.06 8.70
CA GLY A 109 -7.92 3.50 7.37
C GLY A 109 -8.50 2.10 7.18
N ALA A 110 -8.17 1.49 6.03
CA ALA A 110 -8.58 0.13 5.72
C ALA A 110 -7.88 -0.90 6.61
N GLN A 111 -6.66 -0.66 7.08
CA GLN A 111 -5.97 -1.52 8.03
C GLN A 111 -6.78 -1.74 9.33
N GLY A 112 -7.46 -0.70 9.83
CA GLY A 112 -8.34 -0.82 10.99
C GLY A 112 -9.67 -1.48 10.65
N LEU A 113 -10.26 -1.13 9.50
CA LEU A 113 -11.51 -1.73 9.02
C LEU A 113 -11.37 -3.24 8.79
N LEU A 114 -10.24 -3.67 8.24
CA LEU A 114 -9.93 -5.05 7.87
C LEU A 114 -9.15 -5.78 8.97
N SER A 115 -8.87 -5.12 10.10
CA SER A 115 -8.18 -5.69 11.26
C SER A 115 -6.81 -6.33 10.95
N VAL A 116 -6.07 -5.78 9.98
CA VAL A 116 -4.73 -6.23 9.61
C VAL A 116 -3.75 -5.07 9.72
N THR A 117 -2.81 -5.17 10.65
CA THR A 117 -1.76 -4.14 10.85
C THR A 117 -0.51 -4.46 10.02
N PRO A 118 -0.10 -3.57 9.11
CA PRO A 118 1.13 -3.75 8.33
C PRO A 118 2.38 -3.33 9.11
N ASP A 119 3.55 -3.56 8.52
CA ASP A 119 4.80 -3.04 9.06
C ASP A 119 4.97 -1.56 8.74
N ILE A 120 4.55 -1.16 7.53
CA ILE A 120 4.48 0.23 7.08
C ILE A 120 3.19 0.49 6.29
N SER A 121 2.79 1.74 6.20
CA SER A 121 1.69 2.20 5.37
C SER A 121 2.07 3.50 4.68
N THR A 122 1.55 3.71 3.47
CA THR A 122 1.65 4.99 2.76
C THR A 122 0.31 5.73 2.84
N PHE A 123 0.35 7.05 3.00
CA PHE A 123 -0.83 7.90 3.10
C PHE A 123 -0.70 9.12 2.19
N GLY A 124 -1.83 9.68 1.79
CA GLY A 124 -1.91 10.87 0.96
C GLY A 124 -3.37 11.30 0.79
N LYS A 125 -3.70 11.90 -0.37
CA LYS A 125 -5.06 12.28 -0.79
C LYS A 125 -5.93 12.84 0.35
N ALA A 126 -6.81 12.00 0.92
CA ALA A 126 -7.78 12.38 1.94
C ALA A 126 -7.13 12.91 3.21
N MET A 127 -5.88 12.52 3.51
CA MET A 127 -5.12 13.01 4.66
C MET A 127 -4.99 14.53 4.67
N ALA A 128 -4.87 15.17 3.52
CA ALA A 128 -4.59 16.62 3.40
C ALA A 128 -5.62 17.39 2.58
N ALA A 129 -6.78 16.79 2.31
CA ALA A 129 -7.92 17.41 1.61
C ALA A 129 -7.56 18.16 0.31
N GLY A 130 -6.63 17.62 -0.48
CA GLY A 130 -6.20 18.20 -1.76
C GLY A 130 -4.96 19.11 -1.70
N VAL A 131 -4.44 19.40 -0.51
CA VAL A 131 -3.11 20.01 -0.36
C VAL A 131 -2.04 18.94 -0.60
N PRO A 132 -0.99 19.20 -1.41
CA PRO A 132 0.03 18.20 -1.71
C PRO A 132 0.75 17.72 -0.45
N MET A 133 0.45 16.52 0.03
CA MET A 133 1.11 15.90 1.16
C MET A 133 0.95 14.39 1.08
N ALA A 134 2.02 13.68 1.42
CA ALA A 134 2.03 12.24 1.58
C ALA A 134 2.87 11.89 2.80
N ALA A 135 2.63 10.71 3.36
CA ALA A 135 3.39 10.20 4.49
C ALA A 135 3.68 8.72 4.32
N VAL A 136 4.83 8.28 4.81
CA VAL A 136 5.11 6.88 5.10
C VAL A 136 5.17 6.79 6.62
N ALA A 137 4.41 5.86 7.20
CA ALA A 137 4.42 5.62 8.65
C ALA A 137 4.47 4.11 8.92
N GLY A 138 4.95 3.70 10.08
CA GLY A 138 5.03 2.28 10.40
C GLY A 138 5.81 2.00 11.67
N LYS A 139 6.29 0.76 11.78
CA LYS A 139 7.06 0.29 12.93
C LYS A 139 8.30 1.15 13.16
N ARG A 140 8.53 1.48 14.44
CA ARG A 140 9.65 2.32 14.90
C ARG A 140 10.99 1.86 14.32
N TRP A 141 11.31 0.56 14.41
CA TRP A 141 12.59 0.04 13.94
C TRP A 141 12.84 0.22 12.43
N ILE A 142 11.78 0.36 11.61
CA ILE A 142 11.90 0.69 10.19
C ILE A 142 12.12 2.19 10.02
N MET A 143 11.31 3.01 10.71
CA MET A 143 11.42 4.47 10.64
C MET A 143 12.75 4.97 11.19
N ASP A 144 13.34 4.27 12.17
CA ASP A 144 14.64 4.60 12.73
C ASP A 144 15.78 4.46 11.72
N LEU A 145 15.62 3.67 10.65
CA LEU A 145 16.60 3.63 9.55
C LEU A 145 16.77 5.00 8.87
N LEU A 146 15.70 5.80 8.82
CA LEU A 146 15.73 7.18 8.31
C LEU A 146 16.41 8.11 9.32
N ASN A 147 16.04 7.99 10.60
CA ASN A 147 16.60 8.80 11.69
C ASN A 147 18.12 8.59 11.84
N GLU A 148 18.56 7.34 11.75
CA GLU A 148 19.96 6.91 11.80
C GLU A 148 20.71 7.19 10.48
N ARG A 149 20.04 7.74 9.45
CA ARG A 149 20.59 8.02 8.12
C ARG A 149 21.17 6.78 7.41
N ARG A 150 20.67 5.59 7.75
CA ARG A 150 20.98 4.33 7.05
C ARG A 150 20.20 4.19 5.75
N VAL A 151 19.03 4.81 5.69
CA VAL A 151 18.25 5.01 4.47
C VAL A 151 18.12 6.51 4.25
N PHE A 152 18.36 6.95 3.01
CA PHE A 152 18.30 8.36 2.64
C PHE A 152 16.90 8.69 2.11
N SER A 153 16.26 9.71 2.68
CA SER A 153 15.01 10.28 2.20
C SER A 153 15.11 11.79 2.21
N VAL A 154 14.95 12.41 1.04
CA VAL A 154 15.06 13.86 0.86
C VAL A 154 13.96 14.38 -0.04
N GLY A 155 13.62 15.64 0.13
CA GLY A 155 12.68 16.37 -0.70
C GLY A 155 12.53 17.79 -0.17
N THR A 156 12.63 18.78 -1.07
CA THR A 156 12.61 20.21 -0.71
C THR A 156 11.36 20.60 0.09
N PHE A 157 10.23 19.98 -0.24
CA PHE A 157 8.94 20.26 0.38
C PHE A 157 8.51 19.18 1.39
N ASN A 158 9.40 18.25 1.78
CA ASN A 158 9.05 17.27 2.79
C ASN A 158 8.75 17.98 4.12
N GLY A 159 7.58 17.73 4.70
CA GLY A 159 7.18 18.35 5.97
C GLY A 159 6.95 19.87 5.91
N TYR A 160 6.75 20.45 4.72
CA TYR A 160 6.49 21.89 4.60
C TYR A 160 5.26 22.33 5.43
N PRO A 161 5.28 23.52 6.07
CA PRO A 161 4.28 23.90 7.07
C PRO A 161 2.83 23.89 6.59
N LEU A 162 2.57 24.31 5.34
CA LEU A 162 1.22 24.36 4.80
C LEU A 162 0.60 22.96 4.67
N GLY A 163 1.34 21.98 4.15
CA GLY A 163 0.82 20.62 4.03
C GLY A 163 0.63 19.94 5.38
N VAL A 164 1.49 20.23 6.37
CA VAL A 164 1.32 19.73 7.74
C VAL A 164 0.07 20.35 8.38
N ALA A 165 -0.11 21.67 8.27
CA ALA A 165 -1.29 22.36 8.80
C ALA A 165 -2.59 21.87 8.15
N ALA A 166 -2.60 21.68 6.82
CA ALA A 166 -3.74 21.13 6.10
C ALA A 166 -4.06 19.69 6.54
N SER A 167 -3.04 18.86 6.76
CA SER A 167 -3.24 17.48 7.22
C SER A 167 -3.83 17.43 8.62
N LEU A 168 -3.26 18.19 9.55
CA LEU A 168 -3.77 18.30 10.92
C LEU A 168 -5.20 18.83 10.96
N ALA A 169 -5.49 19.91 10.22
CA ALA A 169 -6.84 20.45 10.14
C ALA A 169 -7.84 19.45 9.58
N THR A 170 -7.45 18.70 8.54
CA THR A 170 -8.30 17.67 7.92
C THR A 170 -8.58 16.54 8.91
N ILE A 171 -7.55 15.98 9.55
CA ILE A 171 -7.70 14.91 10.53
C ILE A 171 -8.57 15.36 11.71
N ASN A 172 -8.31 16.55 12.26
CA ASN A 172 -9.13 17.13 13.34
C ASN A 172 -10.61 17.29 12.96
N ILE A 173 -10.92 17.54 11.68
CA ILE A 173 -12.31 17.61 11.19
C ILE A 173 -12.91 16.21 11.08
N LEU A 174 -12.15 15.25 10.54
CA LEU A 174 -12.58 13.85 10.39
C LEU A 174 -12.82 13.17 11.75
N GLU A 175 -12.10 13.58 12.79
CA GLU A 175 -12.24 13.08 14.17
C GLU A 175 -13.47 13.60 14.91
N ARG A 176 -14.08 14.70 14.45
CA ARG A 176 -15.21 15.34 15.14
C ARG A 176 -16.36 14.36 15.37
N ASP A 177 -17.00 14.52 16.53
CA ASP A 177 -18.19 13.77 16.92
C ASP A 177 -18.01 12.26 16.78
N ASP A 178 -16.83 11.75 17.18
CA ASP A 178 -16.47 10.32 17.06
C ASP A 178 -16.60 9.80 15.62
N GLY A 179 -16.00 10.55 14.68
CA GLY A 179 -16.01 10.19 13.26
C GLY A 179 -17.41 10.16 12.64
N ALA A 180 -18.34 11.01 13.08
CA ALA A 180 -19.73 11.00 12.62
C ALA A 180 -19.89 11.10 11.09
N ILE A 181 -18.92 11.71 10.41
CA ILE A 181 -18.88 11.82 8.95
C ILE A 181 -18.83 10.45 8.26
N TYR A 182 -18.12 9.47 8.81
CA TYR A 182 -18.04 8.12 8.23
C TYR A 182 -19.42 7.43 8.30
N LYS A 183 -20.12 7.55 9.44
CA LYS A 183 -21.51 7.08 9.59
C LYS A 183 -22.46 7.76 8.60
N HIS A 184 -22.22 9.03 8.26
CA HIS A 184 -23.01 9.74 7.26
C HIS A 184 -22.72 9.24 5.84
N ILE A 185 -21.45 9.06 5.46
CA ILE A 185 -21.04 8.51 4.16
C ILE A 185 -21.64 7.12 3.94
N ASP A 186 -21.57 6.23 4.93
CA ASP A 186 -22.14 4.88 4.84
C ASP A 186 -23.65 4.89 4.60
N ARG A 187 -24.38 5.83 5.23
CA ARG A 187 -25.82 5.99 4.99
C ARG A 187 -26.13 6.48 3.58
N MET A 188 -25.27 7.31 3.01
CA MET A 188 -25.43 7.81 1.64
C MET A 188 -25.19 6.73 0.58
N GLN A 189 -24.26 5.80 0.84
CA GLN A 189 -23.92 4.71 -0.10
C GLN A 189 -24.95 3.58 -0.14
N LYS A 190 -25.78 3.43 0.91
CA LYS A 190 -26.84 2.41 0.97
C LYS A 190 -28.14 2.82 0.26
N ARG A 191 -28.15 3.98 -0.40
CA ARG A 191 -29.28 4.49 -1.19
C ARG A 191 -29.08 4.16 -2.66
#